data_AF-A0A942CKJ2-F1
#
_entry.id   AF-A0A942CKJ2-F1
#
_cell.length_a   1.000
_cell.length_b   1.000
_cell.length_c   1.000
_cell.angle_alpha   90.00
_cell.angle_beta   90.00
_cell.angle_gamma   90.00
#
_symmetry.space_group_name_H-M   'P 1'
#
loop_
_entity.id
_entity.type
_entity.pdbx_description
1 polymer ?
#
loop_
_entity_poly.entity_id
_entity_poly.type
_entity_poly.pdbx_seq_one_letter_code
_entity_poly.pdbx_strand_id
1 'polypeptide(L)' 'MGKIGLPELLVILAIIIVIFGANRLPGLGKGIGSAIRNFKDGMKDETAEHKS' A
#
# COMPACT_ATOMS: atom_id res chain seq x y z
N MET A 1 3.12 23.58 17.31
CA MET A 1 2.06 23.20 16.35
C MET A 1 2.01 21.68 16.32
N GLY A 2 0.90 21.08 16.75
CA GLY A 2 0.79 19.65 17.03
C GLY A 2 1.10 18.80 15.81
N LYS A 3 2.05 17.86 15.96
CA LYS A 3 2.30 16.84 14.95
C LYS A 3 1.09 15.92 15.00
N ILE A 4 0.46 15.65 13.85
CA ILE A 4 -0.59 14.63 13.74
C ILE A 4 -0.05 13.36 14.38
N GLY A 5 -0.63 12.99 15.52
CA GLY A 5 -0.18 11.84 16.27
C GLY A 5 -0.73 10.56 15.67
N LEU A 6 -0.21 9.44 16.16
CA LEU A 6 -0.82 8.12 15.93
C LEU A 6 -2.34 8.09 16.23
N PRO A 7 -2.86 8.78 17.26
CA PRO A 7 -4.31 8.78 17.55
C PRO A 7 -5.13 9.45 16.44
N GLU A 8 -4.77 10.64 15.96
CA GLU A 8 -5.52 11.30 14.89
C GLU A 8 -5.50 10.49 13.59
N LEU A 9 -4.36 9.87 13.25
CA LEU A 9 -4.28 9.01 12.07
C LEU A 9 -5.21 7.79 12.17
N LEU A 10 -5.33 7.18 13.35
CA LEU A 10 -6.26 6.07 13.59
C LEU A 10 -7.72 6.50 13.44
N VAL A 11 -8.08 7.70 13.90
CA VAL A 11 -9.45 8.23 13.75
C VAL A 11 -9.78 8.45 12.28
N ILE A 12 -8.86 9.03 11.51
CA ILE A 12 -9.04 9.22 10.06
C ILE A 12 -9.17 7.87 9.35
N LEU A 13 -8.31 6.91 9.70
CA LEU A 13 -8.36 5.55 9.15
C LEU A 13 -9.69 4.87 9.46
N ALA A 14 -10.20 5.01 10.69
CA ALA A 14 -11.49 4.47 11.09
C ALA A 14 -12.63 5.05 10.24
N ILE A 15 -12.63 6.36 9.98
CA ILE A 15 -13.63 7.02 9.11
C ILE A 15 -13.58 6.45 7.69
N ILE A 16 -12.38 6.32 7.12
CA ILE A 16 -12.19 5.71 5.79
C ILE A 16 -12.75 4.27 5.78
N ILE A 17 -12.45 3.48 6.80
CA ILE A 17 -12.96 2.11 6.92
C ILE A 17 -14.48 2.07 7.02
N VAL A 18 -15.12 3.02 7.71
CA VAL A 18 -16.59 3.10 7.79
C VAL A 18 -17.21 3.41 6.44
N ILE A 19 -16.63 4.34 5.67
CA ILE A 19 -17.13 4.75 4.36
C ILE A 19 -16.94 3.64 3.31
N PHE A 20 -15.74 3.08 3.24
CA PHE A 20 -15.39 2.07 2.23
C PHE A 20 -15.76 0.64 2.65
N GLY A 21 -15.95 0.40 3.95
CA GLY A 21 -16.13 -0.90 4.55
C GLY A 21 -14.80 -1.64 4.77
N ALA A 22 -14.65 -2.28 5.94
CA ALA A 22 -13.46 -3.06 6.29
C ALA A 22 -13.15 -4.20 5.30
N ASN A 23 -14.16 -4.71 4.59
CA ASN A 23 -14.00 -5.76 3.57
C ASN A 23 -13.34 -5.28 2.28
N ARG A 24 -13.36 -3.98 1.97
CA ARG A 24 -12.72 -3.44 0.75
C ARG A 24 -11.22 -3.22 0.94
N LEU A 25 -10.76 -2.91 2.15
CA LEU A 25 -9.33 -2.74 2.46
C LEU A 25 -8.44 -3.92 2.04
N PRO A 26 -8.73 -5.18 2.43
CA PRO A 26 -7.88 -6.32 2.06
C PRO A 26 -7.93 -6.62 0.57
N GLY A 27 -9.05 -6.35 -0.12
CA GLY A 27 -9.14 -6.46 -1.57
C GLY A 27 -8.24 -5.46 -2.30
N LEU A 28 -8.30 -4.19 -1.90
CA LEU A 28 -7.44 -3.13 -2.43
C LEU A 28 -5.96 -3.38 -2.09
N GLY A 29 -5.67 -3.80 -0.86
CA GLY A 29 -4.32 -4.13 -0.40
C GLY A 29 -3.71 -5.31 -1.17
N LYS A 30 -4.48 -6.36 -1.46
CA LYS A 30 -4.01 -7.47 -2.30
C LYS A 30 -3.71 -7.00 -3.73
N GLY A 31 -4.58 -6.19 -4.34
CA GLY A 31 -4.36 -5.65 -5.69
C GLY A 31 -3.09 -4.79 -5.78
N ILE A 32 -2.93 -3.84 -4.86
CA ILE A 32 -1.75 -2.97 -4.78
C ILE A 32 -0.49 -3.79 -4.48
N GLY A 33 -0.57 -4.74 -3.53
CA GLY A 33 0.56 -5.60 -3.16
C GLY A 33 1.05 -6.46 -4.32
N SER A 34 0.13 -7.05 -5.09
CA SER A 34 0.47 -7.79 -6.30
C SER A 34 1.08 -6.88 -7.38
N ALA A 35 0.55 -5.68 -7.58
CA ALA A 35 1.11 -4.72 -8.55
C ALA A 35 2.54 -4.29 -8.17
N ILE A 36 2.77 -3.94 -6.90
CA ILE A 36 4.11 -3.59 -6.39
C ILE A 36 5.08 -4.76 -6.52
N ARG A 37 4.63 -5.99 -6.23
CA ARG A 37 5.45 -7.20 -6.37
C ARG A 37 5.87 -7.43 -7.81
N ASN A 38 4.93 -7.40 -8.74
CA ASN A 38 5.22 -7.55 -10.17
C ASN A 38 6.13 -6.43 -10.70
N PHE A 39 5.91 -5.19 -10.25
CA PHE A 39 6.77 -4.05 -10.60
C PHE A 39 8.20 -4.26 -10.09
N LYS A 40 8.36 -4.70 -8.84
CA LYS A 40 9.67 -4.98 -8.25
C LYS A 40 10.39 -6.14 -8.96
N ASP A 41 9.66 -7.19 -9.30
CA ASP A 41 10.22 -8.37 -9.95
C ASP A 41 10.68 -8.02 -11.38
N GLY A 42 9.89 -7.25 -12.14
CA GLY A 42 10.28 -6.75 -13.47
C GLY A 42 11.51 -5.83 -13.45
N MET A 43 11.61 -4.91 -12.47
CA MET A 43 12.82 -4.07 -12.30
C MET A 43 14.06 -4.89 -11.94
N LYS A 44 13.90 -6.00 -11.21
CA LYS A 44 15.01 -6.90 -10.84
C LYS A 44 15.57 -7.65 -12.05
N ASP A 45 14.69 -8.11 -12.94
CA ASP A 45 15.12 -8.77 -14.19
C ASP A 45 15.85 -7.80 -15.12
N GLU A 46 15.37 -6.57 -15.29
CA GLU A 46 16.09 -5.53 -16.08
C GLU A 46 17.48 -5.23 -15.51
N THR A 47 17.62 -5.21 -14.18
CA THR A 47 18.91 -4.92 -13.53
C THR A 47 19.88 -6.10 -13.66
N ALA A 48 19.39 -7.34 -13.77
CA ALA A 48 20.22 -8.54 -13.90
C ALA A 48 20.76 -8.71 -15.33
N GLU A 49 20.05 -8.26 -16.35
CA GLU A 49 20.42 -8.42 -17.76
C GLU A 49 21.48 -7.39 -18.23
N HIS A 50 21.66 -6.27 -17.53
CA HIS A 50 22.67 -5.24 -17.87
C HIS A 50 24.09 -5.55 -17.34
N LYS A 51 24.35 -6.76 -16.83
CA LYS A 51 25.66 -7.20 -16.30
C LYS A 51 26.18 -8.44 -17.00
N SER A 52 26.15 -8.47 -18.33
CA SER A 52 26.81 -9.48 -19.16
C SER A 52 27.34 -8.87 -20.45
#